data_AF-A0A699K8H1-F1
#
_entry.id   AF-A0A699K8H1-F1
#
_cell.length_a   1.000
_cell.length_b   1.000
_cell.length_c   1.000
_cell.angle_alpha   90.00
_cell.angle_beta   90.00
_cell.angle_gamma   90.00
#
_symmetry.space_group_name_H-M   'P 1'
#
loop_
_entity.id
_entity.type
_entity.pdbx_description
1 polymer ?
#
loop_
_entity_poly.entity_id
_entity_poly.type
_entity_poly.pdbx_seq_one_letter_code
_entity_poly.pdbx_strand_id
1 'polypeptide(L)'
;TGIPPYFKRMYVCLADVREGFLDGCRKYLGLDGCFLKGVVNEHLKVDIRTKDGGEWTFMSDKQKGLLNEVQAIFPQAEHRLCARHIYAIWYLNFRGEQMKLAFYSIAKCANEAQLRQRLDEIDSIQTGAKQSLENKDINKWCRAFFKSGTKCDCVDNNSTEAWNYVLIYARSMPIISMNESIRECLMERRIQRINFASKWKLDCGPNIMDIMNENCTAGCKWKIKWNGADEFQVYYGRTQH
;
A
#
# COMPACT_ATOMS: atom_id res chain seq x y z
N THR A 1 -45.11 -13.42 17.42
CA THR A 1 -44.08 -14.31 16.84
C THR A 1 -42.73 -13.60 16.93
N GLY A 2 -42.00 -13.78 18.03
CA GLY A 2 -40.82 -12.97 18.34
C GLY A 2 -39.54 -13.65 17.88
N ILE A 3 -39.09 -13.37 16.65
CA ILE A 3 -37.72 -13.70 16.25
C ILE A 3 -36.79 -12.80 17.09
N PRO A 4 -35.85 -13.35 17.88
CA PRO A 4 -34.91 -12.53 18.62
C PRO A 4 -34.08 -11.68 17.65
N PRO A 5 -33.84 -10.39 17.96
CA PRO A 5 -33.12 -9.49 17.06
C PRO A 5 -31.72 -10.04 16.78
N TYR A 6 -31.40 -10.20 15.50
CA TYR A 6 -30.08 -10.65 15.05
C TYR A 6 -29.25 -9.45 14.59
N PHE A 7 -28.04 -9.34 15.13
CA PHE A 7 -27.09 -8.30 14.74
C PHE A 7 -26.56 -8.55 13.32
N LYS A 8 -26.73 -7.57 12.42
CA LYS A 8 -26.32 -7.71 11.02
C LYS A 8 -24.92 -7.19 10.74
N ARG A 9 -24.63 -5.95 11.16
CA ARG A 9 -23.39 -5.24 10.85
C ARG A 9 -23.20 -4.07 11.80
N MET A 10 -21.96 -3.63 11.92
CA MET A 10 -21.56 -2.42 12.61
C MET A 10 -20.44 -1.75 11.82
N TYR A 11 -20.41 -0.43 11.88
CA TYR A 11 -19.34 0.40 11.37
C TYR A 11 -18.70 1.12 12.56
N VAL A 12 -17.38 1.05 12.67
CA VAL A 12 -16.63 1.72 13.75
C VAL A 12 -15.53 2.56 13.11
N CYS A 13 -15.56 3.85 13.39
CA CYS A 13 -14.49 4.79 13.07
C CYS A 13 -14.20 5.61 14.32
N LEU A 14 -12.97 5.53 14.83
CA LEU A 14 -12.59 6.24 16.05
C LEU A 14 -12.25 7.68 15.71
N ALA A 15 -12.98 8.63 16.31
CA ALA A 15 -12.90 10.05 15.97
C ALA A 15 -11.46 10.59 16.03
N ASP A 16 -10.75 10.41 17.14
CA ASP A 16 -9.37 10.94 17.29
C ASP A 16 -8.39 10.32 16.29
N VAL A 17 -8.56 9.03 15.97
CA VAL A 17 -7.72 8.34 14.99
C VAL A 17 -8.01 8.85 13.58
N ARG A 18 -9.29 9.07 13.26
CA ARG A 18 -9.73 9.65 11.99
C ARG A 18 -9.16 11.06 11.81
N GLU A 19 -9.31 11.94 12.80
CA GLU A 19 -8.79 13.31 12.71
C GLU A 19 -7.27 13.31 12.53
N GLY A 20 -6.52 12.59 13.38
CA GLY A 20 -5.06 12.52 13.26
C GLY A 20 -4.59 11.91 11.92
N PHE A 21 -5.35 10.96 11.36
CA PHE A 21 -5.08 10.41 10.04
C PHE A 21 -5.31 11.46 8.94
N LEU A 22 -6.43 12.18 8.98
CA LEU A 22 -6.76 13.20 7.97
C LEU A 22 -5.79 14.38 7.99
N ASP A 23 -5.31 14.77 9.17
CA ASP A 23 -4.44 15.93 9.35
C ASP A 23 -2.98 15.65 8.99
N GLY A 24 -2.49 14.44 9.29
CA GLY A 24 -1.05 14.14 9.23
C GLY A 24 -0.64 12.98 8.32
N CYS A 25 -1.57 12.12 7.92
CA CYS A 25 -1.23 10.91 7.14
C CYS A 25 -1.50 11.09 5.65
N ARG A 26 -0.82 10.27 4.85
CA ARG A 26 -1.12 10.16 3.41
C ARG A 26 -2.52 9.55 3.27
N LYS A 27 -3.32 10.08 2.34
CA LYS A 27 -4.69 9.65 2.00
C LYS A 27 -4.71 8.28 1.31
N TYR A 28 -4.28 7.26 2.04
CA TYR A 28 -4.10 5.89 1.58
C TYR A 28 -4.86 4.94 2.51
N LEU A 29 -5.74 4.11 1.94
CA LEU A 29 -6.53 3.14 2.69
C LEU A 29 -6.36 1.74 2.13
N GLY A 30 -6.08 0.79 3.02
CA GLY A 30 -6.14 -0.62 2.71
C GLY A 30 -7.56 -1.16 2.85
N LEU A 31 -7.99 -1.99 1.92
CA LEU A 31 -9.29 -2.65 1.88
C LEU A 31 -9.07 -4.16 1.83
N ASP A 32 -9.75 -4.89 2.70
CA ASP A 32 -9.77 -6.35 2.71
C ASP A 32 -11.18 -6.83 3.07
N GLY A 33 -11.65 -7.89 2.39
CA GLY A 33 -13.00 -8.43 2.53
C GLY A 33 -14.09 -7.49 1.99
N CYS A 34 -14.76 -7.90 0.92
CA CYS A 34 -15.83 -7.15 0.27
C CYS A 34 -17.03 -6.91 1.21
N PHE A 35 -17.29 -5.66 1.62
CA PHE A 35 -18.64 -5.12 1.90
C PHE A 35 -18.68 -3.57 1.83
N LEU A 36 -18.17 -2.94 0.76
CA LEU A 36 -18.43 -1.51 0.50
C LEU A 36 -19.88 -1.27 0.00
N LYS A 37 -20.86 -2.00 0.53
CA LYS A 37 -22.26 -1.94 0.09
C LYS A 37 -23.18 -1.32 1.13
N GLY A 38 -24.12 -0.52 0.63
CA GLY A 38 -25.11 0.19 1.44
C GLY A 38 -24.45 1.12 2.46
N VAL A 39 -24.95 1.08 3.69
CA VAL A 39 -24.59 1.99 4.80
C VAL A 39 -23.08 2.11 5.08
N VAL A 40 -22.27 1.08 4.79
CA VAL A 40 -20.80 1.14 5.02
C VAL A 40 -20.13 2.16 4.09
N ASN A 41 -20.59 2.28 2.85
CA ASN A 41 -20.08 3.27 1.90
C ASN A 41 -20.41 4.69 2.36
N GLU A 42 -21.66 4.92 2.76
CA GLU A 42 -22.13 6.25 3.19
C GLU A 42 -21.33 6.76 4.38
N HIS A 43 -21.10 5.92 5.40
CA HIS A 43 -20.28 6.28 6.54
C HIS A 43 -18.83 6.53 6.16
N LEU A 44 -18.24 5.65 5.32
CA LEU A 44 -16.87 5.83 4.87
C LEU A 44 -16.69 7.19 4.20
N LYS A 45 -17.56 7.57 3.24
CA LYS A 45 -17.50 8.89 2.56
C LYS A 45 -17.50 10.07 3.52
N VAL A 46 -18.34 10.00 4.55
CA VAL A 46 -18.42 11.03 5.60
C VAL A 46 -17.11 11.09 6.38
N ASP A 47 -16.59 9.95 6.81
CA ASP A 47 -15.38 9.89 7.64
C ASP A 47 -14.11 10.25 6.88
N ILE A 48 -14.02 9.92 5.60
CA ILE A 48 -12.86 10.27 4.76
C ILE A 48 -13.03 11.62 4.04
N ARG A 49 -14.13 12.34 4.33
CA ARG A 49 -14.42 13.70 3.86
C ARG A 49 -14.24 13.89 2.35
N THR A 50 -14.70 12.93 1.56
CA THR A 50 -14.59 13.01 0.10
C THR A 50 -15.87 12.59 -0.61
N LYS A 51 -16.10 13.19 -1.79
CA LYS A 51 -17.26 12.91 -2.64
C LYS A 51 -16.97 11.78 -3.63
N ASP A 52 -15.80 11.82 -4.26
CA ASP A 52 -15.41 11.00 -5.41
C ASP A 52 -14.04 10.30 -5.27
N GLY A 53 -13.31 10.58 -4.19
CA GLY A 53 -12.02 9.96 -3.88
C GLY A 53 -10.82 10.50 -4.66
N GLY A 54 -10.88 11.67 -5.31
CA GLY A 54 -9.80 12.13 -6.21
C GLY A 54 -8.40 12.23 -5.60
N GLU A 55 -8.31 12.53 -4.31
CA GLU A 55 -7.05 12.60 -3.55
C GLU A 55 -6.69 11.29 -2.82
N TRP A 56 -7.57 10.29 -2.90
CA TRP A 56 -7.45 9.05 -2.16
C TRP A 56 -6.87 7.94 -3.03
N THR A 57 -6.08 7.10 -2.37
CA THR A 57 -5.62 5.83 -2.93
C THR A 57 -6.20 4.70 -2.08
N PHE A 58 -6.81 3.73 -2.75
CA PHE A 58 -7.21 2.48 -2.15
C PHE A 58 -6.24 1.38 -2.57
N MET A 59 -5.81 0.54 -1.63
CA MET A 59 -5.14 -0.71 -1.94
C MET A 59 -6.04 -1.88 -1.55
N SER A 60 -6.21 -2.84 -2.45
CA SER A 60 -6.96 -4.04 -2.16
C SER A 60 -6.32 -5.29 -2.72
N ASP A 61 -6.87 -6.42 -2.32
CA ASP A 61 -6.58 -7.71 -2.93
C ASP A 61 -7.16 -7.77 -4.35
N LYS A 62 -6.69 -8.74 -5.15
CA LYS A 62 -7.14 -8.93 -6.54
C LYS A 62 -8.53 -9.59 -6.62
N GLN A 63 -9.53 -8.99 -6.00
CA GLN A 63 -10.92 -9.41 -6.09
C GLN A 63 -11.68 -8.53 -7.09
N LYS A 64 -12.18 -9.13 -8.19
CA LYS A 64 -12.88 -8.41 -9.27
C LYS A 64 -14.07 -7.59 -8.76
N GLY A 65 -14.83 -8.11 -7.80
CA GLY A 65 -15.99 -7.40 -7.23
C GLY A 65 -15.60 -6.11 -6.52
N LEU A 66 -14.51 -6.13 -5.74
CA LEU A 66 -14.05 -4.98 -4.97
C LEU A 66 -13.51 -3.86 -5.87
N LEU A 67 -12.81 -4.20 -6.96
CA LEU A 67 -12.36 -3.23 -7.96
C LEU A 67 -13.52 -2.43 -8.55
N ASN A 68 -14.59 -3.12 -8.96
CA ASN A 68 -15.76 -2.47 -9.56
C ASN A 68 -16.52 -1.62 -8.54
N GLU A 69 -16.63 -2.09 -7.29
CA GLU A 69 -17.30 -1.36 -6.22
C GLU A 69 -16.56 -0.08 -5.83
N VAL A 70 -15.24 -0.15 -5.63
CA VAL A 70 -14.42 1.05 -5.35
C VAL A 70 -14.55 2.05 -6.49
N GLN A 71 -14.48 1.60 -7.75
CA GLN A 71 -14.61 2.48 -8.91
C GLN A 71 -16.01 3.13 -9.01
N ALA A 72 -17.07 2.40 -8.66
CA ALA A 72 -18.43 2.94 -8.67
C ALA A 72 -18.65 3.99 -7.56
N ILE A 73 -17.99 3.80 -6.41
CA ILE A 73 -18.17 4.65 -5.23
C ILE A 73 -17.25 5.88 -5.26
N PHE A 74 -16.00 5.66 -5.65
CA PHE A 74 -14.89 6.61 -5.67
C PHE A 74 -14.25 6.62 -7.07
N PRO A 75 -14.93 7.18 -8.09
CA PRO A 75 -14.49 7.07 -9.47
C PRO A 75 -13.15 7.75 -9.78
N GLN A 76 -12.73 8.71 -8.94
CA GLN A 76 -11.48 9.46 -9.13
C GLN A 76 -10.31 8.90 -8.29
N ALA A 77 -10.59 7.94 -7.40
CA ALA A 77 -9.56 7.36 -6.56
C ALA A 77 -8.59 6.49 -7.35
N GLU A 78 -7.32 6.54 -6.99
CA GLU A 78 -6.36 5.57 -7.50
C GLU A 78 -6.59 4.23 -6.82
N HIS A 79 -6.73 3.16 -7.59
CA HIS A 79 -6.87 1.82 -7.05
C HIS A 79 -5.63 0.98 -7.34
N ARG A 80 -4.93 0.59 -6.27
CA ARG A 80 -3.75 -0.27 -6.29
C ARG A 80 -4.11 -1.70 -5.91
N LEU A 81 -3.46 -2.65 -6.57
CA LEU A 81 -3.57 -4.07 -6.28
C LEU A 81 -2.40 -4.53 -5.41
N CYS A 82 -2.70 -5.33 -4.40
CA CYS A 82 -1.71 -5.94 -3.53
C CYS A 82 -0.75 -6.84 -4.32
N ALA A 83 0.53 -6.45 -4.39
CA ALA A 83 1.56 -7.18 -5.12
C ALA A 83 1.74 -8.61 -4.59
N ARG A 84 1.52 -8.85 -3.29
CA ARG A 84 1.52 -10.20 -2.69
C ARG A 84 0.50 -11.13 -3.35
N HIS A 85 -0.70 -10.62 -3.66
CA HIS A 85 -1.75 -11.39 -4.34
C HIS A 85 -1.46 -11.59 -5.82
N ILE A 86 -0.87 -10.59 -6.49
CA ILE A 86 -0.39 -10.75 -7.87
C ILE A 86 0.70 -11.83 -7.92
N TYR A 87 1.65 -11.77 -7.00
CA TYR A 87 2.72 -12.75 -6.85
C TYR A 87 2.18 -14.16 -6.59
N ALA A 88 1.24 -14.34 -5.65
CA ALA A 88 0.69 -15.65 -5.35
C ALA A 88 0.08 -16.35 -6.59
N ILE A 89 -0.56 -15.58 -7.48
CA ILE A 89 -1.10 -16.10 -8.75
C ILE A 89 0.03 -16.36 -9.75
N TRP A 90 1.00 -15.46 -9.86
CA TRP A 90 2.11 -15.57 -10.81
C TRP A 90 3.08 -16.70 -10.45
N TYR A 91 3.30 -16.93 -9.15
CA TYR A 91 4.16 -17.97 -8.58
C TYR A 91 3.75 -19.38 -9.00
N LEU A 92 2.47 -19.61 -9.33
CA LEU A 92 1.99 -20.91 -9.82
C LEU A 92 2.77 -21.37 -11.06
N ASN A 93 3.16 -20.43 -11.92
CA ASN A 93 3.87 -20.67 -13.18
C ASN A 93 5.38 -20.35 -13.08
N PHE A 94 5.79 -19.49 -12.16
CA PHE A 94 7.17 -19.00 -12.02
C PHE A 94 7.64 -19.14 -10.57
N ARG A 95 8.22 -20.31 -10.26
CA ARG A 95 8.56 -20.72 -8.90
C ARG A 95 10.02 -20.40 -8.54
N GLY A 96 10.31 -20.40 -7.23
CA GLY A 96 11.66 -20.26 -6.69
C GLY A 96 11.92 -18.88 -6.06
N GLU A 97 12.87 -18.86 -5.11
CA GLU A 97 13.21 -17.65 -4.36
C GLU A 97 13.78 -16.54 -5.26
N GLN A 98 14.54 -16.92 -6.30
CA GLN A 98 15.07 -15.95 -7.27
C GLN A 98 13.94 -15.20 -8.00
N MET A 99 12.88 -15.92 -8.40
CA MET A 99 11.71 -15.32 -9.06
C MET A 99 10.91 -14.43 -8.11
N LYS A 100 10.82 -14.81 -6.84
CA LYS A 100 10.23 -13.98 -5.80
C LYS A 100 10.98 -12.65 -5.64
N LEU A 101 12.30 -12.71 -5.49
CA LEU A 101 13.14 -11.53 -5.34
C LEU A 101 13.04 -10.62 -6.57
N ALA A 102 13.08 -11.20 -7.78
CA ALA A 102 12.92 -10.45 -9.02
C ALA A 102 11.53 -9.79 -9.12
N PHE A 103 10.46 -10.52 -8.79
CA PHE A 103 9.09 -9.97 -8.78
C PHE A 103 8.96 -8.76 -7.85
N TYR A 104 9.43 -8.87 -6.61
CA TYR A 104 9.35 -7.75 -5.66
C TYR A 104 10.27 -6.59 -6.04
N SER A 105 11.40 -6.86 -6.71
CA SER A 105 12.23 -5.81 -7.31
C SER A 105 11.46 -5.04 -8.39
N ILE A 106 10.69 -5.73 -9.23
CA ILE A 106 9.83 -5.12 -10.25
C ILE A 106 8.71 -4.30 -9.60
N ALA A 107 7.99 -4.87 -8.63
CA ALA A 107 6.89 -4.18 -7.94
C ALA A 107 7.35 -2.87 -7.28
N LYS A 108 8.60 -2.81 -6.82
CA LYS A 108 9.20 -1.66 -6.13
C LYS A 108 9.98 -0.70 -7.05
N CYS A 109 9.98 -0.88 -8.37
CA CYS A 109 10.64 0.06 -9.29
C CYS A 109 10.12 1.50 -9.07
N ALA A 110 11.03 2.48 -9.09
CA ALA A 110 10.66 3.88 -8.84
C ALA A 110 10.16 4.61 -10.11
N ASN A 111 10.59 4.14 -11.29
CA ASN A 111 10.27 4.72 -12.59
C ASN A 111 10.26 3.65 -13.69
N GLU A 112 9.79 4.03 -14.88
CA GLU A 112 9.66 3.13 -16.02
C GLU A 112 11.00 2.64 -16.58
N ALA A 113 12.07 3.44 -16.50
CA ALA A 113 13.39 3.04 -16.99
C ALA A 113 13.94 1.85 -16.17
N GLN A 114 13.88 1.96 -14.84
CA GLN A 114 14.23 0.86 -13.94
C GLN A 114 13.33 -0.35 -14.18
N LEU A 115 12.03 -0.14 -14.39
CA LEU A 115 11.09 -1.22 -14.66
C LEU A 115 11.47 -2.02 -15.91
N ARG A 116 11.77 -1.34 -17.03
CA ARG A 116 12.16 -2.01 -18.29
C ARG A 116 13.39 -2.88 -18.07
N GLN A 117 14.41 -2.35 -17.39
CA GLN A 117 15.61 -3.11 -17.05
C GLN A 117 15.28 -4.38 -16.23
N ARG A 118 14.46 -4.27 -15.18
CA ARG A 118 14.10 -5.43 -14.34
C ARG A 118 13.23 -6.46 -15.08
N LEU A 119 12.40 -6.01 -16.01
CA LEU A 119 11.60 -6.90 -16.86
C LEU A 119 12.48 -7.69 -17.85
N ASP A 120 13.54 -7.09 -18.37
CA ASP A 120 14.48 -7.79 -19.25
C ASP A 120 15.36 -8.78 -18.44
N GLU A 121 15.77 -8.39 -17.23
CA GLU A 121 16.49 -9.27 -16.29
C GLU A 121 15.67 -10.52 -15.93
N ILE A 122 14.36 -10.38 -15.65
CA ILE A 122 13.54 -11.53 -15.24
C ILE A 122 13.26 -12.50 -16.39
N ASP A 123 13.13 -12.00 -17.62
CA ASP A 123 12.94 -12.86 -18.81
C ASP A 123 14.21 -13.65 -19.16
N SER A 124 15.38 -13.08 -18.81
CA SER A 124 16.67 -13.76 -18.91
C SER A 124 16.82 -14.91 -17.90
N ILE A 125 16.13 -14.84 -16.75
CA ILE A 125 16.11 -15.92 -15.75
C ILE A 125 15.17 -17.04 -16.20
N GLN A 126 13.96 -16.69 -16.63
CA GLN A 126 12.98 -17.65 -17.13
C GLN A 126 12.15 -17.01 -18.25
N THR A 127 12.29 -17.55 -19.46
CA THR A 127 11.59 -17.06 -20.66
C THR A 127 10.07 -17.04 -20.48
N GLY A 128 9.43 -15.95 -20.89
CA GLY A 128 7.98 -15.76 -20.80
C GLY A 128 7.51 -15.14 -19.48
N ALA A 129 8.42 -14.92 -18.53
CA ALA A 129 8.13 -14.24 -17.26
C ALA A 129 7.68 -12.80 -17.49
N LYS A 130 8.37 -12.06 -18.36
CA LYS A 130 8.05 -10.66 -18.68
C LYS A 130 6.66 -10.54 -19.29
N GLN A 131 6.38 -11.31 -20.33
CA GLN A 131 5.09 -11.28 -21.03
C GLN A 131 3.92 -11.64 -20.09
N SER A 132 4.13 -12.56 -19.15
CA SER A 132 3.16 -12.90 -18.11
C SER A 132 2.83 -11.74 -17.16
N LEU A 133 3.82 -10.87 -16.85
CA LEU A 133 3.64 -9.71 -15.98
C LEU A 133 2.99 -8.53 -16.71
N GLU A 134 3.33 -8.30 -17.98
CA GLU A 134 2.71 -7.28 -18.82
C GLU A 134 1.20 -7.50 -18.95
N ASN A 135 0.77 -8.76 -19.04
CA ASN A 135 -0.65 -9.15 -19.07
C ASN A 135 -1.41 -8.97 -17.73
N LYS A 136 -0.76 -8.52 -16.65
CA LYS A 136 -1.35 -8.41 -15.30
C LYS A 136 -1.59 -6.98 -14.82
N ASP A 137 -1.82 -6.04 -15.75
CA ASP A 137 -2.15 -4.64 -15.42
C ASP A 137 -1.11 -4.02 -14.47
N ILE A 138 0.16 -4.02 -14.94
CA ILE A 138 1.34 -3.64 -14.14
C ILE A 138 1.21 -2.26 -13.48
N ASN A 139 0.45 -1.38 -14.11
CA ASN A 139 0.15 -0.02 -13.63
C ASN A 139 -0.53 0.00 -12.26
N LYS A 140 -1.25 -1.07 -11.89
CA LYS A 140 -1.99 -1.13 -10.62
C LYS A 140 -1.19 -1.68 -9.45
N TRP A 141 -0.04 -2.32 -9.67
CA TRP A 141 0.73 -2.94 -8.57
C TRP A 141 2.23 -2.62 -8.60
N CYS A 142 2.74 -2.02 -9.67
CA CYS A 142 4.10 -1.53 -9.75
C CYS A 142 4.16 -0.04 -9.38
N ARG A 143 5.06 0.29 -8.43
CA ARG A 143 5.25 1.64 -7.91
C ARG A 143 5.68 2.67 -8.96
N ALA A 144 6.27 2.22 -10.07
CA ALA A 144 6.67 3.08 -11.18
C ALA A 144 5.52 3.93 -11.75
N PHE A 145 4.29 3.42 -11.65
CA PHE A 145 3.09 4.06 -12.23
C PHE A 145 2.19 4.75 -11.19
N PHE A 146 2.53 4.68 -9.90
CA PHE A 146 1.69 5.22 -8.84
C PHE A 146 1.66 6.76 -8.85
N LYS A 147 0.51 7.36 -8.49
CA LYS A 147 0.37 8.83 -8.42
C LYS A 147 1.33 9.41 -7.36
N SER A 148 2.08 10.44 -7.73
CA SER A 148 3.12 11.05 -6.87
C SER A 148 2.60 11.54 -5.51
N GLY A 149 1.37 12.05 -5.44
CA GLY A 149 0.77 12.55 -4.18
C GLY A 149 0.57 11.50 -3.10
N THR A 150 0.50 10.22 -3.47
CA THR A 150 0.26 9.08 -2.57
C THR A 150 1.30 7.98 -2.75
N LYS A 151 2.46 8.27 -3.36
CA LYS A 151 3.57 7.32 -3.51
C LYS A 151 4.10 6.92 -2.14
N CYS A 152 3.88 5.68 -1.74
CA CYS A 152 4.46 5.09 -0.53
C CYS A 152 5.26 3.84 -0.90
N ASP A 153 6.09 3.37 0.03
CA ASP A 153 6.86 2.14 -0.15
C ASP A 153 6.00 0.87 -0.03
N CYS A 154 4.74 1.02 0.35
CA CYS A 154 3.77 -0.07 0.46
C CYS A 154 3.31 -0.51 -0.93
N VAL A 155 3.66 -1.73 -1.30
CA VAL A 155 3.17 -2.42 -2.51
C VAL A 155 2.25 -3.59 -2.18
N ASP A 156 2.02 -3.85 -0.89
CA ASP A 156 1.17 -4.91 -0.37
C ASP A 156 0.17 -4.40 0.68
N ASN A 157 -0.85 -5.20 0.92
CA ASN A 157 -1.96 -4.91 1.83
C ASN A 157 -1.69 -5.44 3.24
N ASN A 158 -0.41 -5.63 3.61
CA ASN A 158 -0.02 -6.32 4.83
C ASN A 158 -0.57 -5.64 6.10
N SER A 159 -0.71 -4.31 6.10
CA SER A 159 -1.30 -3.59 7.23
C SER A 159 -2.75 -4.01 7.50
N THR A 160 -3.52 -4.24 6.44
CA THR A 160 -4.94 -4.62 6.52
C THR A 160 -5.06 -6.08 6.91
N GLU A 161 -4.22 -6.94 6.34
CA GLU A 161 -4.15 -8.37 6.68
C GLU A 161 -3.76 -8.58 8.15
N ALA A 162 -2.76 -7.85 8.63
CA ALA A 162 -2.33 -7.89 10.04
C ALA A 162 -3.44 -7.41 10.98
N TRP A 163 -4.22 -6.40 10.59
CA TRP A 163 -5.37 -5.95 11.38
C TRP A 163 -6.49 -6.99 11.38
N ASN A 164 -6.79 -7.58 10.23
CA ASN A 164 -7.79 -8.64 10.16
C ASN A 164 -7.40 -9.85 10.99
N TYR A 165 -6.12 -10.21 11.05
CA TYR A 165 -5.63 -11.26 11.94
C TYR A 165 -5.94 -10.97 13.42
N VAL A 166 -5.72 -9.73 13.89
CA VAL A 166 -6.11 -9.30 15.25
C VAL A 166 -7.61 -9.46 15.48
N LEU A 167 -8.43 -9.13 14.48
CA LEU A 167 -9.89 -9.20 14.58
C LEU A 167 -10.44 -10.64 14.59
N ILE A 168 -9.73 -11.63 14.06
CA ILE A 168 -10.23 -13.03 13.99
C ILE A 168 -10.67 -13.51 15.38
N TYR A 169 -9.84 -13.29 16.40
CA TYR A 169 -10.15 -13.70 17.77
C TYR A 169 -11.31 -12.90 18.36
N ALA A 170 -11.27 -11.56 18.24
CA ALA A 170 -12.33 -10.68 18.75
C ALA A 170 -13.71 -11.03 18.16
N ARG A 171 -13.77 -11.38 16.87
CA ARG A 171 -15.00 -11.73 16.15
C ARG A 171 -15.65 -13.05 16.60
N SER A 172 -14.92 -13.89 17.34
CA SER A 172 -15.47 -15.11 17.94
C SER A 172 -16.27 -14.86 19.22
N MET A 173 -16.22 -13.62 19.75
CA MET A 173 -16.85 -13.24 21.00
C MET A 173 -18.24 -12.59 20.79
N PRO A 174 -19.08 -12.52 21.85
CA PRO A 174 -20.27 -11.66 21.84
C PRO A 174 -19.93 -10.20 21.55
N ILE A 175 -20.87 -9.45 20.96
CA ILE A 175 -20.64 -8.07 20.44
C ILE A 175 -20.00 -7.13 21.46
N ILE A 176 -20.45 -7.17 22.72
CA ILE A 176 -19.92 -6.32 23.78
C ILE A 176 -18.45 -6.68 24.05
N SER A 177 -18.15 -7.97 24.22
CA SER A 177 -16.79 -8.47 24.44
C SER A 177 -15.88 -8.25 23.23
N MET A 178 -16.40 -8.38 22.00
CA MET A 178 -15.68 -8.07 20.76
C MET A 178 -15.26 -6.59 20.74
N ASN A 179 -16.17 -5.67 21.04
CA ASN A 179 -15.88 -4.24 21.07
C ASN A 179 -14.86 -3.90 22.15
N GLU A 180 -14.97 -4.52 23.32
CA GLU A 180 -14.02 -4.33 24.41
C GLU A 180 -12.62 -4.83 24.07
N SER A 181 -12.52 -6.02 23.46
CA SER A 181 -11.25 -6.57 22.99
C SER A 181 -10.59 -5.68 21.92
N ILE A 182 -11.38 -5.13 20.99
CA ILE A 182 -10.87 -4.17 19.99
C ILE A 182 -10.38 -2.89 20.66
N ARG A 183 -11.13 -2.35 21.63
CA ARG A 183 -10.77 -1.14 22.39
C ARG A 183 -9.45 -1.32 23.13
N GLU A 184 -9.29 -2.42 23.87
CA GLU A 184 -8.05 -2.74 24.61
C GLU A 184 -6.86 -2.84 23.66
N CYS A 185 -7.01 -3.57 22.55
CA CYS A 185 -5.94 -3.71 21.55
C CYS A 185 -5.50 -2.35 20.97
N LEU A 186 -6.46 -1.48 20.65
CA LEU A 186 -6.15 -0.15 20.12
C LEU A 186 -5.46 0.74 21.15
N MET A 187 -5.85 0.65 22.42
CA MET A 187 -5.20 1.38 23.51
C MET A 187 -3.76 0.94 23.73
N GLU A 188 -3.50 -0.37 23.78
CA GLU A 188 -2.15 -0.91 23.92
C GLU A 188 -1.27 -0.50 22.74
N ARG A 189 -1.77 -0.64 21.51
CA ARG A 189 -1.05 -0.24 20.30
C ARG A 189 -0.73 1.25 20.30
N ARG A 190 -1.66 2.10 20.75
CA ARG A 190 -1.42 3.55 20.86
C ARG A 190 -0.25 3.85 21.81
N ILE A 191 -0.26 3.24 23.00
CA ILE A 191 0.82 3.42 23.99
C ILE A 191 2.15 2.94 23.43
N GLN A 192 2.18 1.77 22.77
CA GLN A 192 3.38 1.26 22.12
C GLN A 192 3.91 2.23 21.04
N ARG A 193 3.03 2.84 20.25
CA ARG A 193 3.42 3.81 19.21
C ARG A 193 3.93 5.11 19.80
N ILE A 194 3.32 5.63 20.87
CA ILE A 194 3.81 6.81 21.58
C ILE A 194 5.20 6.54 22.17
N ASN A 195 5.37 5.41 22.86
CA ASN A 195 6.67 5.03 23.45
C ASN A 195 7.74 4.74 22.40
N PHE A 196 7.35 4.32 21.20
CA PHE A 196 8.27 4.18 20.08
C PHE A 196 8.68 5.55 19.52
N ALA A 197 7.71 6.44 19.30
CA ALA A 197 7.94 7.79 18.79
C ALA A 197 8.73 8.66 19.78
N SER A 198 8.54 8.49 21.09
CA SER A 198 9.29 9.24 22.11
C SER A 198 10.80 8.95 22.10
N LYS A 199 11.22 7.87 21.44
CA LYS A 199 12.64 7.50 21.27
C LYS A 199 13.25 8.12 20.01
N TRP A 200 12.46 8.81 19.19
CA TRP A 200 12.96 9.43 17.97
C TRP A 200 13.85 10.61 18.35
N LYS A 201 15.00 10.70 17.66
CA LYS A 201 15.98 11.79 17.85
C LYS A 201 15.78 12.93 16.85
N LEU A 202 15.01 12.68 15.81
CA LEU A 202 14.74 13.57 14.69
C LEU A 202 13.24 13.62 14.47
N ASP A 203 12.78 14.57 13.67
CA ASP A 203 11.37 14.70 13.29
C ASP A 203 10.90 13.60 12.32
N CYS A 204 11.80 12.72 11.88
CA CYS A 204 11.51 11.59 11.01
C CYS A 204 11.79 10.24 11.68
N GLY A 205 11.03 9.22 11.27
CA GLY A 205 11.18 7.87 11.79
C GLY A 205 12.50 7.22 11.35
N PRO A 206 13.05 6.29 12.16
CA PRO A 206 14.38 5.71 11.93
C PRO A 206 14.52 5.05 10.55
N ASN A 207 13.52 4.27 10.12
CA ASN A 207 13.57 3.60 8.81
C ASN A 207 13.64 4.58 7.63
N ILE A 208 12.98 5.75 7.74
CA ILE A 208 13.05 6.77 6.69
C ILE A 208 14.44 7.40 6.66
N MET A 209 15.04 7.60 7.84
CA MET A 209 16.41 8.10 7.95
C MET A 209 17.41 7.11 7.35
N ASP A 210 17.22 5.81 7.57
CA ASP A 210 18.06 4.77 6.97
C ASP A 210 17.99 4.81 5.44
N ILE A 211 16.78 4.86 4.87
CA ILE A 211 16.58 5.01 3.41
C ILE A 211 17.21 6.30 2.89
N MET A 212 17.08 7.40 3.62
CA MET A 212 17.67 8.69 3.23
C MET A 212 19.20 8.60 3.22
N ASN A 213 19.80 7.99 4.23
CA ASN A 213 21.25 7.78 4.32
C ASN A 213 21.79 6.88 3.20
N GLU A 214 21.07 5.79 2.89
CA GLU A 214 21.38 4.92 1.76
C GLU A 214 21.34 5.69 0.44
N ASN A 215 20.28 6.49 0.22
CA ASN A 215 20.12 7.31 -0.97
C ASN A 215 21.20 8.40 -1.07
N CYS A 216 21.57 9.06 0.03
CA CYS A 216 22.68 10.01 0.07
C CYS A 216 24.00 9.33 -0.33
N THR A 217 24.28 8.17 0.26
CA THR A 217 25.49 7.39 -0.04
C THR A 217 25.54 6.93 -1.49
N ALA A 218 24.40 6.50 -2.05
CA ALA A 218 24.28 6.16 -3.46
C ALA A 218 24.45 7.38 -4.37
N GLY A 219 23.84 8.51 -3.99
CA GLY A 219 23.89 9.79 -4.71
C GLY A 219 25.31 10.37 -4.80
N CYS A 220 26.11 10.26 -3.74
CA CYS A 220 27.51 10.71 -3.73
C CYS A 220 28.40 10.07 -4.81
N LYS A 221 27.97 8.96 -5.42
CA LYS A 221 28.70 8.29 -6.50
C LYS A 221 28.43 8.89 -7.88
N TRP A 222 27.35 9.67 -8.02
CA TRP A 222 26.99 10.32 -9.27
C TRP A 222 27.74 11.63 -9.42
N LYS A 223 28.25 11.90 -10.63
CA LYS A 223 28.92 13.15 -10.97
C LYS A 223 28.00 13.98 -11.85
N ILE A 224 27.99 15.28 -11.58
CA ILE A 224 27.20 16.26 -12.31
C ILE A 224 28.16 17.15 -13.10
N LYS A 225 27.93 17.29 -14.39
CA LYS A 225 28.65 18.25 -15.24
C LYS A 225 27.64 19.25 -15.77
N TRP A 226 27.70 20.46 -15.22
CA TRP A 226 26.85 21.58 -15.62
C TRP A 226 27.24 22.06 -17.02
N ASN A 227 26.25 22.36 -17.87
CA ASN A 227 26.49 22.81 -19.24
C ASN A 227 26.72 24.33 -19.36
N GLY A 228 26.67 25.08 -18.25
CA GLY A 228 26.79 26.54 -18.25
C GLY A 228 25.46 27.29 -18.37
N ALA A 229 24.33 26.59 -18.46
CA ALA A 229 22.98 27.13 -18.58
C ALA A 229 22.00 26.34 -17.69
N ASP A 230 20.88 25.87 -18.23
CA ASP A 230 19.79 25.31 -17.42
C ASP A 230 19.86 23.77 -17.30
N GLU A 231 20.89 23.14 -17.89
CA GLU A 231 20.99 21.69 -17.95
C GLU A 231 22.29 21.16 -17.35
N PHE A 232 22.24 19.90 -16.97
CA PHE A 232 23.33 19.21 -16.34
C PHE A 232 23.35 17.76 -16.81
N GLN A 233 24.56 17.28 -17.12
CA GLN A 233 24.79 15.88 -17.44
C GLN A 233 25.13 15.12 -16.16
N VAL A 234 24.40 14.05 -15.88
CA VAL A 234 24.62 13.21 -14.69
C VAL A 234 25.19 11.86 -15.13
N TYR A 235 26.31 11.43 -14.55
CA TYR A 235 26.95 10.17 -14.95
C TYR A 235 27.41 9.35 -13.74
N TYR A 236 27.30 8.03 -13.86
CA TYR A 236 27.73 7.04 -12.89
C TYR A 236 28.71 6.07 -13.56
N GLY A 237 30.00 6.14 -13.21
CA GLY A 237 31.04 5.34 -13.86
C GLY A 237 31.29 5.75 -15.33
N ARG A 238 31.43 4.77 -16.24
CA ARG A 238 31.62 4.99 -17.70
C ARG A 238 30.30 5.06 -18.49
N THR A 239 29.16 4.83 -17.85
CA THR A 239 27.84 4.81 -18.49
C THR A 239 27.17 6.18 -18.39
N GLN A 240 26.73 6.68 -19.55
CA GLN A 240 25.98 7.94 -19.70
C GLN A 240 24.47 7.67 -19.57
N HIS A 241 23.75 8.57 -18.91
CA HIS A 241 22.29 8.62 -18.84
C HIS A 241 21.80 10.04 -19.09
#